data_AF-A0A950PMH9-F1
#
_entry.id   AF-A0A950PMH9-F1
#
_cell.length_a   1.000
_cell.length_b   1.000
_cell.length_c   1.000
_cell.angle_alpha   90.00
_cell.angle_beta   90.00
_cell.angle_gamma   90.00
#
_symmetry.space_group_name_H-M   'P 1'
#
loop_
_entity.id
_entity.type
_entity.pdbx_description
1 polymer ?
#
loop_
_entity_poly.entity_id
_entity_poly.type
_entity_poly.pdbx_seq_one_letter_code
_entity_poly.pdbx_strand_id
1 'polypeptide(L)'
;MDPDDATTGTRCPAAHPEDPTPCTGPAVVTVLDTRNHGADGCEHHAARLLASLKGSRVYHLPHAPEGAAIRVFTAAGDLPPFAWMHPTPDH
;
A
#
# COMPACT_ATOMS: atom_id res chain seq x y z
N MET A 1 0.13 -23.88 -9.91
CA MET A 1 -0.09 -22.62 -9.20
C MET A 1 0.71 -22.75 -7.92
N ASP A 2 1.97 -22.32 -7.98
CA ASP A 2 2.91 -22.42 -6.87
C ASP A 2 2.64 -21.31 -5.85
N PRO A 3 2.56 -21.61 -4.55
CA PRO A 3 2.26 -20.64 -3.51
C PRO A 3 3.46 -19.76 -3.09
N ASP A 4 4.63 -19.90 -3.73
CA ASP A 4 5.88 -19.22 -3.36
C ASP A 4 6.41 -18.20 -4.40
N ASP A 5 5.65 -17.87 -5.46
CA ASP A 5 5.99 -16.79 -6.42
C ASP A 5 5.65 -15.37 -5.86
N ALA A 6 5.88 -15.14 -4.57
CA ALA A 6 5.49 -13.90 -3.91
C ALA A 6 6.57 -12.82 -3.90
N THR A 7 7.80 -13.07 -4.37
CA THR A 7 8.88 -12.08 -4.25
C THR A 7 9.92 -12.22 -5.35
N THR A 8 9.94 -11.27 -6.31
CA THR A 8 11.10 -10.67 -7.05
C THR A 8 10.76 -10.44 -8.53
N GLY A 9 10.14 -9.30 -8.87
CA GLY A 9 10.10 -8.82 -10.25
C GLY A 9 9.04 -7.75 -10.56
N THR A 10 7.85 -7.89 -10.00
CA THR A 10 6.74 -6.96 -10.29
C THR A 10 6.60 -5.94 -9.17
N ARG A 11 6.62 -4.64 -9.52
CA ARG A 11 6.35 -3.54 -8.59
C ARG A 11 4.99 -3.75 -7.90
N CYS A 12 4.86 -3.36 -6.62
CA CYS A 12 3.58 -3.44 -5.92
C CYS A 12 2.52 -2.62 -6.69
N PRO A 13 1.31 -3.16 -6.94
CA PRO A 13 0.28 -2.41 -7.67
C PRO A 13 -0.14 -1.12 -6.96
N ALA A 14 -0.07 -1.08 -5.63
CA ALA A 14 -0.31 0.12 -4.83
C ALA A 14 0.90 1.07 -4.75
N ALA A 15 2.10 0.68 -5.20
CA ALA A 15 3.25 1.57 -5.21
C ALA A 15 3.11 2.57 -6.36
N HIS A 16 3.24 3.86 -6.02
CA HIS A 16 3.38 4.88 -7.06
C HIS A 16 4.62 4.57 -7.93
N PRO A 17 4.61 4.84 -9.26
CA PRO A 17 5.76 4.56 -10.12
C PRO A 17 7.07 5.20 -9.63
N GLU A 18 6.99 6.35 -8.99
CA GLU A 18 8.14 7.09 -8.44
C GLU A 18 8.54 6.68 -7.02
N ASP A 19 7.80 5.78 -6.35
CA ASP A 19 8.14 5.35 -5.00
C ASP A 19 9.29 4.31 -5.02
N PRO A 20 10.54 4.64 -4.69
CA PRO A 20 11.64 3.68 -4.83
C PRO A 20 11.61 2.57 -3.76
N THR A 21 10.77 2.72 -2.72
CA THR A 21 10.84 1.85 -1.55
C THR A 21 10.40 0.42 -1.84
N PRO A 22 11.07 -0.58 -1.25
CA PRO A 22 10.68 -1.98 -1.40
C PRO A 22 9.36 -2.27 -0.66
N CYS A 23 8.69 -3.36 -1.06
CA CYS A 23 7.56 -3.87 -0.30
C CYS A 23 8.02 -4.37 1.08
N THR A 24 7.16 -4.27 2.08
CA THR A 24 7.38 -4.87 3.40
C THR A 24 6.68 -6.24 3.56
N GLY A 25 6.03 -6.74 2.51
CA GLY A 25 5.30 -8.00 2.53
C GLY A 25 4.40 -8.17 1.30
N PRO A 26 3.54 -9.20 1.29
CA PRO A 26 2.59 -9.44 0.20
C PRO A 26 1.47 -8.39 0.18
N ALA A 27 0.67 -8.39 -0.88
CA ALA A 27 -0.57 -7.61 -0.90
C ALA A 27 -1.57 -8.18 0.11
N VAL A 28 -2.11 -7.31 0.96
CA VAL A 28 -3.04 -7.67 2.06
C VAL A 28 -4.26 -6.75 2.12
N VAL A 29 -4.26 -5.65 1.37
CA VAL A 29 -5.38 -4.71 1.30
C VAL A 29 -5.62 -4.24 -0.13
N THR A 30 -6.82 -3.76 -0.40
CA THR A 30 -7.16 -2.98 -1.60
C THR A 30 -7.45 -1.53 -1.16
N VAL A 31 -6.81 -0.56 -1.80
CA VAL A 31 -7.16 0.86 -1.69
C VAL A 31 -8.08 1.23 -2.85
N LEU A 32 -9.24 1.81 -2.54
CA LEU A 32 -10.22 2.30 -3.52
C LEU A 32 -10.24 3.83 -3.57
N ASP A 33 -10.18 4.40 -4.77
CA ASP A 33 -10.47 5.82 -4.97
C ASP A 33 -11.98 6.12 -4.87
N THR A 34 -12.36 7.39 -5.02
CA THR A 34 -13.77 7.84 -4.96
C THR A 34 -14.62 7.34 -6.12
N ARG A 35 -13.99 6.80 -7.18
CA ARG A 35 -14.64 6.20 -8.35
C ARG A 35 -14.64 4.67 -8.28
N ASN A 36 -14.20 4.09 -7.16
CA ASN A 36 -14.02 2.64 -6.95
C ASN A 36 -12.94 1.99 -7.84
N HIS A 37 -11.98 2.75 -8.36
CA HIS A 37 -10.78 2.14 -8.92
C HIS A 37 -9.90 1.63 -7.78
N GLY A 38 -9.49 0.36 -7.89
CA GLY A 38 -8.75 -0.33 -6.83
C GLY A 38 -7.32 -0.66 -7.19
N ALA A 39 -6.45 -0.61 -6.18
CA ALA A 39 -5.10 -1.15 -6.24
C ALA A 39 -4.81 -2.02 -5.01
N ASP A 40 -4.41 -3.26 -5.24
CA ASP A 40 -3.99 -4.18 -4.18
C ASP A 40 -2.57 -3.84 -3.74
N GLY A 41 -2.34 -3.84 -2.43
CA GLY A 41 -1.11 -3.32 -1.84
C GLY A 41 -0.65 -4.06 -0.60
N CYS A 42 0.66 -4.08 -0.40
CA CYS A 42 1.25 -4.39 0.89
C CYS A 42 0.93 -3.25 1.88
N GLU A 43 1.09 -3.50 3.19
CA GLU A 43 0.73 -2.49 4.19
C GLU A 43 1.47 -1.15 3.99
N HIS A 44 2.73 -1.21 3.57
CA HIS A 44 3.58 -0.05 3.34
C HIS A 44 3.12 0.82 2.15
N HIS A 45 3.01 0.24 0.95
CA HIS A 45 2.61 1.01 -0.23
C HIS A 45 1.14 1.39 -0.20
N ALA A 46 0.27 0.56 0.38
CA ALA A 46 -1.13 0.90 0.56
C ALA A 46 -1.31 2.11 1.49
N ALA A 47 -0.54 2.21 2.58
CA ALA A 47 -0.62 3.37 3.48
C ALA A 47 -0.19 4.67 2.78
N ARG A 48 0.89 4.63 2.00
CA ARG A 48 1.35 5.77 1.20
C ARG A 48 0.36 6.20 0.12
N LEU A 49 -0.24 5.22 -0.58
CA LEU A 49 -1.27 5.48 -1.57
C LEU A 49 -2.52 6.10 -0.91
N LEU A 50 -2.98 5.52 0.20
CA LEU A 50 -4.14 5.99 0.95
C LEU A 50 -3.95 7.43 1.46
N ALA A 51 -2.79 7.75 2.02
CA ALA A 51 -2.44 9.11 2.48
C ALA A 51 -2.46 10.15 1.34
N SER A 52 -2.25 9.70 0.09
CA SER A 52 -2.13 10.57 -1.08
C SER A 52 -3.44 10.78 -1.84
N LEU A 53 -4.45 9.92 -1.61
CA LEU A 53 -5.72 9.96 -2.33
C LEU A 53 -6.85 10.50 -1.44
N LYS A 54 -7.38 11.68 -1.79
CA LYS A 54 -8.49 12.29 -1.07
C LYS A 54 -9.77 11.45 -1.17
N GLY A 55 -10.36 11.13 -0.02
CA GLY A 55 -11.61 10.36 0.05
C GLY A 55 -11.46 8.88 -0.32
N SER A 56 -10.22 8.39 -0.40
CA SER A 56 -9.94 6.97 -0.60
C SER A 56 -10.34 6.15 0.62
N ARG A 57 -10.53 4.85 0.39
CA ARG A 57 -10.90 3.87 1.42
C ARG A 57 -9.98 2.66 1.31
N VAL A 58 -9.75 1.98 2.43
CA VAL A 58 -8.97 0.74 2.48
C VAL A 58 -9.84 -0.42 2.95
N TYR A 59 -9.66 -1.57 2.31
CA TYR A 59 -10.34 -2.82 2.65
C TYR A 59 -9.32 -3.95 2.74
N HIS A 60 -9.47 -4.85 3.70
CA HIS A 60 -8.66 -6.07 3.77
C HIS A 60 -8.99 -7.01 2.60
N LEU A 61 -7.99 -7.76 2.13
CA LEU A 61 -8.22 -8.88 1.22
C LEU A 61 -8.75 -10.11 1.99
N PRO A 62 -9.50 -11.03 1.35
CA PRO A 62 -10.12 -12.18 2.03
C PRO A 62 -9.14 -13.12 2.75
N HIS A 63 -7.88 -13.15 2.32
CA HIS A 63 -6.83 -14.01 2.89
C HIS A 63 -5.84 -13.25 3.76
N ALA A 64 -6.06 -11.94 3.95
CA ALA A 64 -5.14 -11.10 4.72
C ALA A 64 -5.28 -11.36 6.23
N PRO A 65 -4.19 -11.16 6.99
CA PRO A 65 -4.27 -11.17 8.45
C PRO A 65 -5.31 -10.16 8.95
N GLU A 66 -6.02 -10.52 10.02
CA GLU A 66 -6.98 -9.62 10.65
C GLU A 66 -6.32 -8.28 11.02
N GLY A 67 -7.11 -7.22 10.91
CA GLY A 67 -6.68 -5.87 11.21
C GLY A 67 -5.72 -5.23 10.19
N ALA A 68 -5.38 -5.88 9.07
CA ALA A 68 -4.50 -5.30 8.04
C ALA A 68 -5.01 -3.93 7.54
N ALA A 69 -6.30 -3.81 7.25
CA ALA A 69 -6.90 -2.53 6.85
C ALA A 69 -6.79 -1.44 7.94
N ILE A 70 -6.91 -1.80 9.22
CA ILE A 70 -6.80 -0.87 10.34
C ILE A 70 -5.35 -0.39 10.50
N ARG A 71 -4.37 -1.29 10.41
CA ARG A 71 -2.94 -0.93 10.46
C ARG A 71 -2.58 0.03 9.32
N VAL A 72 -3.03 -0.26 8.10
CA VAL A 72 -2.83 0.61 6.94
C VAL A 72 -3.50 1.97 7.12
N PHE A 73 -4.75 2.00 7.56
CA PHE A 73 -5.48 3.26 7.80
C PHE A 73 -4.77 4.12 8.86
N THR A 74 -4.33 3.48 9.95
CA THR A 74 -3.61 4.16 11.03
C THR A 74 -2.28 4.72 10.53
N ALA A 75 -1.47 3.90 9.85
CA ALA A 75 -0.19 4.32 9.30
C ALA A 75 -0.33 5.46 8.26
N ALA A 76 -1.38 5.43 7.43
CA ALA A 76 -1.65 6.50 6.47
C ALA A 76 -1.95 7.86 7.15
N GLY A 77 -2.55 7.85 8.34
CA GLY A 77 -2.84 9.07 9.11
C GLY A 77 -1.58 9.82 9.57
N ASP A 78 -0.46 9.12 9.68
CA ASP A 78 0.83 9.69 10.09
C ASP A 78 1.73 10.09 8.90
N LEU A 79 1.30 9.79 7.66
CA LEU A 79 2.08 10.07 6.45
C LEU A 79 1.67 11.40 5.79
N PRO A 80 2.63 12.17 5.25
CA PRO A 80 2.29 13.26 4.35
C PRO A 80 1.74 12.70 3.03
N PRO A 81 0.87 13.45 2.33
CA PRO A 81 0.53 13.14 0.94
C PRO A 81 1.79 13.04 0.09
N PHE A 82 1.82 12.07 -0.83
CA PHE A 82 2.95 11.81 -1.73
C PHE A 82 4.27 11.57 -1.00
N ALA A 83 4.24 10.74 0.06
CA ALA A 83 5.40 10.46 0.93
C ALA A 83 6.67 9.99 0.19
N TRP A 84 6.56 9.50 -1.05
CA TRP A 84 7.70 9.15 -1.90
C TRP A 84 8.48 10.35 -2.46
N MET A 85 7.91 11.57 -2.47
CA MET A 85 8.62 12.79 -2.86
C MET A 85 9.54 13.33 -1.73
N HIS A 86 9.34 12.83 -0.51
CA HIS A 86 10.16 13.16 0.65
C HIS A 86 10.77 11.87 1.24
N PRO A 87 11.65 11.17 0.50
CA PRO A 87 12.40 10.09 1.13
C PRO A 87 13.19 10.72 2.28
N THR A 88 12.96 10.25 3.51
CA THR A 88 13.84 10.56 4.64
C THR A 88 15.28 10.28 4.20
N PRO A 89 16.23 11.22 4.40
CA PRO A 89 17.61 10.99 4.02
C PRO A 89 18.13 9.75 4.76
N ASP A 90 18.88 8.92 4.04
CA ASP A 90 19.54 7.74 4.61
C ASP A 90 20.46 8.20 5.76
N HIS A 91 20.33 7.57 6.94
CA HIS A 91 21.25 7.76 8.07
C HIS A 91 22.46 6.83 7.94
#